data_AF-A0A6A5GFW1-F1
#
_entry.id   AF-A0A6A5GFW1-F1
#
_cell.length_a   1.000
_cell.length_b   1.000
_cell.length_c   1.000
_cell.angle_alpha   90.00
_cell.angle_beta   90.00
_cell.angle_gamma   90.00
#
_symmetry.space_group_name_H-M   'P 1'
#
loop_
_entity.id
_entity.type
_entity.pdbx_description
1 polymer ?
#
loop_
_entity_poly.entity_id
_entity_poly.type
_entity_poly.pdbx_seq_one_letter_code
_entity_poly.pdbx_strand_id
1 'polypeptide(L)'
;MSLYQVLSNNFEMSELYTCPANMSKILEPRPIIGSYFLVTGTLLIVIYLPCFIVIIRSKCRTPSYKLMLLLGIFDIMSLLIDSVATGILAIMGASFCNYPLPVFTLGALAMGSWIGCCVPSYYHNMLHTTNNLMVSASTPLYIYLCYHLIYKFGYSTSMWLYRSKQQIVIQAIILCFFHAVSAYIYVYMQFFPSPPWLILIGQLTWQWSNGCVCFAYWTLNRTIRNSAILMMFSKETRQKYGLHMGIDEQIAAERQEGTESVPNVSPGAANSAKVAPFMAEW
;
A
#
# COMPACT_ATOMS: atom_id res chain seq x y z
N MET A 1 -17.50 17.63 15.15
CA MET A 1 -18.39 17.88 14.00
C MET A 1 -18.09 16.84 12.93
N SER A 2 -19.08 16.31 12.19
CA SER A 2 -18.85 15.45 11.02
C SER A 2 -18.73 16.25 9.73
N LEU A 3 -18.13 15.67 8.68
CA LEU A 3 -18.14 16.25 7.34
C LEU A 3 -19.58 16.48 6.83
N TYR A 4 -20.50 15.56 7.15
CA TYR A 4 -21.94 15.72 6.84
C TYR A 4 -22.53 16.99 7.46
N GLN A 5 -22.20 17.27 8.74
CA GLN A 5 -22.68 18.46 9.43
C GLN A 5 -22.20 19.75 8.75
N VAL A 6 -20.92 19.80 8.35
CA VAL A 6 -20.36 20.94 7.61
C VAL A 6 -21.07 21.14 6.27
N LEU A 7 -21.29 20.05 5.51
CA LEU A 7 -21.98 20.11 4.23
C LEU A 7 -23.46 20.54 4.38
N SER A 8 -24.14 20.07 5.43
CA SER A 8 -25.52 20.45 5.73
C SER A 8 -25.67 21.87 6.25
N ASN A 9 -24.59 22.45 6.78
CA ASN A 9 -24.56 23.77 7.41
C ASN A 9 -23.85 24.80 6.52
N ASN A 10 -24.02 24.73 5.19
CA ASN A 10 -23.47 25.69 4.21
C ASN A 10 -21.96 25.93 4.35
N PHE A 11 -21.17 24.90 4.69
CA PHE A 11 -19.72 24.98 4.89
C PHE A 11 -19.28 25.84 6.09
N GLU A 12 -20.18 26.15 7.01
CA GLU A 12 -19.84 26.82 8.27
C GLU A 12 -19.44 25.82 9.35
N MET A 13 -18.40 26.18 10.11
CA MET A 13 -17.86 25.35 11.19
C MET A 13 -18.46 25.75 12.54
N SER A 14 -18.66 24.77 13.42
CA SER A 14 -19.14 25.03 14.79
C SER A 14 -18.19 25.95 15.57
N GLU A 15 -18.72 26.69 16.56
CA GLU A 15 -17.94 27.60 17.42
C GLU A 15 -16.73 26.93 18.10
N LEU A 16 -16.84 25.63 18.36
CA LEU A 16 -15.78 24.77 18.89
C LEU A 16 -14.52 24.68 17.99
N TYR A 17 -14.64 25.01 16.70
CA TYR A 17 -13.53 25.02 15.74
C TYR A 17 -13.02 26.45 15.42
N THR A 18 -13.41 27.43 16.25
CA THR A 18 -12.91 28.79 16.10
C THR A 18 -11.47 28.91 16.58
N CYS A 19 -10.68 29.70 15.86
CA CYS A 19 -9.29 29.98 16.22
C CYS A 19 -9.16 31.40 16.80
N PRO A 20 -8.26 31.62 17.78
CA PRO A 20 -7.89 32.96 18.21
C PRO A 20 -7.37 33.79 17.04
N ALA A 21 -7.75 35.07 16.97
CA ALA A 21 -7.41 35.97 15.86
C ALA A 21 -5.89 36.16 15.65
N ASN A 22 -5.07 35.87 16.67
CA ASN A 22 -3.62 35.93 16.55
C ASN A 22 -3.05 34.70 15.81
N MET A 23 -3.65 33.51 16.01
CA MET A 23 -3.16 32.27 15.39
C MET A 23 -3.52 32.15 13.90
N SER A 24 -4.54 32.85 13.41
CA SER A 24 -4.88 32.86 11.98
C SER A 24 -3.86 33.63 11.13
N LYS A 25 -3.03 34.48 11.75
CA LYS A 25 -2.03 35.31 11.08
C LYS A 25 -0.60 34.76 11.18
N ILE A 26 -0.36 33.85 12.10
CA ILE A 26 0.95 33.24 12.31
C ILE A 26 1.13 32.11 11.30
N LEU A 27 2.22 32.15 10.55
CA LEU A 27 2.68 31.06 9.68
C LEU A 27 4.06 30.63 10.18
N GLU A 28 4.24 29.34 10.44
CA GLU A 28 5.48 28.75 10.96
C GLU A 28 6.04 27.75 9.94
N PRO A 29 6.73 28.23 8.89
CA PRO A 29 7.16 27.41 7.77
C PRO A 29 8.20 26.37 8.19
N ARG A 30 7.99 25.13 7.74
CA ARG A 30 8.88 23.98 7.96
C ARG A 30 9.29 23.38 6.62
N PRO A 31 10.06 24.11 5.78
CA PRO A 31 10.31 23.73 4.40
C PRO A 31 11.06 22.41 4.27
N ILE A 32 12.01 22.12 5.18
CA ILE A 32 12.78 20.86 5.14
C ILE A 32 11.85 19.66 5.36
N ILE A 33 11.06 19.67 6.43
CA ILE A 33 10.15 18.58 6.77
C ILE A 33 9.04 18.46 5.72
N GLY A 34 8.46 19.60 5.30
CA GLY A 34 7.41 19.61 4.29
C GLY A 34 7.89 19.11 2.93
N SER A 35 9.09 19.50 2.49
CA SER A 35 9.69 19.00 1.25
C SER A 35 9.96 17.50 1.30
N TYR A 36 10.42 16.98 2.45
CA TYR A 36 10.59 15.55 2.64
C TYR A 36 9.27 14.79 2.43
N PHE A 37 8.19 15.18 3.12
CA PHE A 37 6.88 14.50 2.99
C PHE A 37 6.30 14.63 1.59
N LEU A 38 6.45 15.79 0.95
CA LEU A 38 5.99 16.01 -0.42
C LEU A 38 6.72 15.09 -1.40
N VAL A 39 8.05 15.12 -1.42
CA VAL A 39 8.87 14.35 -2.36
C VAL A 39 8.69 12.84 -2.13
N THR A 40 8.80 12.38 -0.89
CA THR A 40 8.66 10.96 -0.57
C THR A 40 7.25 10.45 -0.85
N GLY A 41 6.21 11.22 -0.53
CA GLY A 41 4.82 10.90 -0.85
C GLY A 41 4.56 10.77 -2.34
N THR A 42 5.04 11.75 -3.13
CA THR A 42 4.90 11.71 -4.58
C THR A 42 5.63 10.50 -5.17
N LEU A 43 6.84 10.18 -4.71
CA LEU A 43 7.58 9.00 -5.16
C LEU A 43 6.84 7.69 -4.83
N LEU A 44 6.30 7.56 -3.62
CA LEU A 44 5.51 6.39 -3.22
C LEU A 44 4.28 6.21 -4.11
N ILE A 45 3.55 7.29 -4.41
CA ILE A 45 2.39 7.26 -5.31
C ILE A 45 2.82 6.82 -6.71
N VAL A 46 3.89 7.39 -7.25
CA VAL A 46 4.41 7.01 -8.59
C VAL A 46 4.77 5.53 -8.66
N ILE A 47 5.39 4.98 -7.61
CA ILE A 47 5.72 3.56 -7.53
C ILE A 47 4.46 2.69 -7.37
N TYR A 48 3.44 3.18 -6.68
CA TYR A 48 2.17 2.46 -6.45
C TYR A 48 1.33 2.35 -7.74
N LEU A 49 1.26 3.43 -8.54
CA LEU A 49 0.35 3.56 -9.68
C LEU A 49 0.38 2.40 -10.67
N PRO A 50 1.55 1.88 -11.14
CA PRO A 50 1.57 0.75 -12.07
C PRO A 50 0.93 -0.52 -11.50
N CYS A 51 1.20 -0.83 -10.22
CA CYS A 51 0.57 -1.96 -9.54
C CYS A 51 -0.94 -1.76 -9.42
N PHE A 52 -1.39 -0.56 -9.09
CA PHE A 52 -2.81 -0.24 -8.98
C PHE A 52 -3.56 -0.37 -10.32
N ILE A 53 -2.97 0.10 -11.41
CA ILE A 53 -3.54 -0.04 -12.76
C ILE A 53 -3.69 -1.52 -13.14
N VAL A 54 -2.71 -2.35 -12.80
CA VAL A 54 -2.77 -3.81 -13.00
C VAL A 54 -3.90 -4.44 -12.19
N ILE A 55 -4.09 -4.01 -10.94
CA ILE A 55 -5.17 -4.50 -10.07
C ILE A 55 -6.54 -4.12 -10.67
N ILE A 56 -6.71 -2.88 -11.16
CA ILE A 56 -7.94 -2.43 -11.84
C ILE A 56 -8.21 -3.27 -13.10
N ARG A 57 -7.18 -3.57 -13.88
CA ARG A 57 -7.30 -4.36 -15.11
C ARG A 57 -7.47 -5.85 -14.86
N SER A 58 -7.09 -6.32 -13.68
CA SER A 58 -7.31 -7.71 -13.28
C SER A 58 -8.80 -7.91 -13.09
N LYS A 59 -9.40 -8.79 -13.91
CA LYS A 59 -10.83 -9.11 -13.84
C LYS A 59 -11.17 -9.44 -12.38
N CYS A 60 -11.97 -8.60 -11.70
CA CYS A 60 -12.34 -8.67 -10.27
C CYS A 60 -13.19 -9.90 -9.89
N ARG A 61 -12.88 -11.06 -10.46
CA ARG A 61 -13.60 -12.32 -10.28
C ARG A 61 -13.35 -12.94 -8.90
N THR A 62 -12.18 -12.71 -8.31
CA THR A 62 -11.85 -13.28 -6.99
C THR A 62 -11.95 -12.23 -5.88
N PRO A 63 -12.41 -12.63 -4.68
CA PRO A 63 -12.59 -11.71 -3.55
C PRO A 63 -11.28 -11.02 -3.12
N SER A 64 -10.13 -11.69 -3.29
CA SER A 64 -8.83 -11.13 -2.97
C SER A 64 -8.50 -9.87 -3.80
N TYR A 65 -8.79 -9.86 -5.11
CA TYR A 65 -8.53 -8.67 -5.93
C TYR A 65 -9.47 -7.50 -5.58
N LYS A 66 -10.71 -7.79 -5.13
CA LYS A 66 -11.63 -6.75 -4.64
C LYS A 66 -11.09 -6.07 -3.39
N LEU A 67 -10.57 -6.87 -2.44
CA LEU A 67 -9.95 -6.34 -1.22
C LEU A 67 -8.69 -5.54 -1.53
N MET A 68 -7.83 -6.04 -2.42
CA MET A 68 -6.61 -5.34 -2.83
C MET A 68 -6.91 -4.02 -3.55
N LEU A 69 -7.96 -3.98 -4.38
CA LEU A 69 -8.40 -2.75 -5.04
C LEU A 69 -8.90 -1.72 -4.01
N LEU A 70 -9.75 -2.14 -3.07
CA LEU A 70 -10.27 -1.26 -2.03
C LEU A 70 -9.14 -0.71 -1.14
N LEU A 71 -8.23 -1.58 -0.70
CA LEU A 71 -7.07 -1.18 0.08
C LEU A 71 -6.21 -0.18 -0.68
N GLY A 72 -5.95 -0.41 -1.98
CA GLY A 72 -5.16 0.52 -2.77
C GLY A 72 -5.81 1.87 -3.03
N ILE A 73 -7.14 1.95 -3.08
CA ILE A 73 -7.84 3.24 -3.11
C ILE A 73 -7.56 4.01 -1.81
N PHE A 74 -7.67 3.34 -0.66
CA PHE A 74 -7.40 3.97 0.63
C PHE A 74 -5.93 4.36 0.80
N ASP A 75 -4.98 3.50 0.43
CA ASP A 75 -3.55 3.80 0.51
C ASP A 75 -3.20 5.06 -0.31
N ILE A 76 -3.69 5.14 -1.57
CA ILE A 76 -3.42 6.28 -2.46
C ILE A 76 -4.08 7.56 -1.92
N MET A 77 -5.32 7.47 -1.42
CA MET A 77 -5.98 8.63 -0.79
C MET A 77 -5.23 9.11 0.45
N SER A 78 -4.81 8.20 1.33
CA SER A 78 -4.04 8.53 2.53
C SER A 78 -2.69 9.16 2.15
N LEU A 79 -1.97 8.62 1.16
CA LEU A 79 -0.70 9.23 0.70
C LEU A 79 -0.89 10.64 0.11
N LEU A 80 -2.00 10.90 -0.59
CA LEU A 80 -2.31 12.23 -1.10
C LEU A 80 -2.57 13.24 0.04
N ILE A 81 -3.30 12.82 1.08
CA ILE A 81 -3.65 13.71 2.18
C ILE A 81 -2.46 13.86 3.14
N ASP A 82 -1.99 12.75 3.71
CA ASP A 82 -1.04 12.73 4.81
C ASP A 82 0.39 13.06 4.38
N SER A 83 0.72 12.89 3.10
CA SER A 83 2.05 13.17 2.57
C SER A 83 2.07 14.42 1.68
N VAL A 84 1.25 14.45 0.62
CA VAL A 84 1.30 15.55 -0.36
C VAL A 84 0.67 16.82 0.21
N ALA A 85 -0.57 16.76 0.70
CA ALA A 85 -1.23 17.95 1.25
C ALA A 85 -0.55 18.44 2.54
N THR A 86 -0.23 17.53 3.47
CA THR A 86 0.55 17.86 4.68
C THR A 86 1.91 18.46 4.34
N GLY A 87 2.62 17.94 3.32
CA GLY A 87 3.90 18.47 2.87
C GLY A 87 3.79 19.92 2.36
N ILE A 88 2.76 20.21 1.55
CA ILE A 88 2.49 21.57 1.03
C ILE A 88 2.15 22.52 2.18
N LEU A 89 1.25 22.13 3.09
CA LEU A 89 0.87 22.93 4.26
C LEU A 89 2.09 23.21 5.15
N ALA A 90 2.96 22.22 5.36
CA ALA A 90 4.19 22.37 6.13
C ALA A 90 5.19 23.33 5.48
N ILE A 91 5.33 23.32 4.15
CA ILE A 91 6.17 24.29 3.41
C ILE A 91 5.63 25.70 3.59
N MET A 92 4.31 25.87 3.46
CA MET A 92 3.65 27.15 3.68
C MET A 92 3.68 27.60 5.14
N GLY A 93 3.89 26.69 6.10
CA GLY A 93 3.73 26.98 7.53
C GLY A 93 2.29 27.19 7.94
N ALA A 94 1.36 26.72 7.11
CA ALA A 94 -0.07 26.88 7.32
C ALA A 94 -0.59 25.81 8.29
N SER A 95 -1.31 26.26 9.30
CA SER A 95 -1.99 25.43 10.29
C SER A 95 -3.49 25.39 10.02
N PHE A 96 -4.22 24.59 10.81
CA PHE A 96 -5.67 24.59 10.82
C PHE A 96 -6.27 26.01 10.91
N CYS A 97 -5.67 26.90 11.70
CA CYS A 97 -6.21 28.25 11.91
C CYS A 97 -6.08 29.18 10.71
N ASN A 98 -5.24 28.86 9.73
CA ASN A 98 -5.09 29.65 8.50
C ASN A 98 -6.12 29.20 7.45
N TYR A 99 -6.37 27.89 7.35
CA TYR A 99 -7.31 27.30 6.38
C TYR A 99 -8.20 26.23 7.03
N PRO A 100 -9.14 26.62 7.90
CA PRO A 100 -9.82 25.69 8.80
C PRO A 100 -10.73 24.72 8.03
N LEU A 101 -11.49 25.20 7.04
CA LEU A 101 -12.38 24.34 6.25
C LEU A 101 -11.59 23.32 5.39
N PRO A 102 -10.61 23.70 4.55
CA PRO A 102 -9.82 22.74 3.77
C PRO A 102 -9.04 21.74 4.63
N VAL A 103 -8.42 22.18 5.73
CA VAL A 103 -7.65 21.29 6.62
C VAL A 103 -8.60 20.30 7.32
N PHE A 104 -9.78 20.76 7.74
CA PHE A 104 -10.80 19.89 8.32
C PHE A 104 -11.31 18.83 7.34
N THR A 105 -11.65 19.24 6.11
CA THR A 105 -12.21 18.31 5.11
C THR A 105 -11.20 17.26 4.69
N LEU A 106 -9.94 17.66 4.47
CA LEU A 106 -8.84 16.73 4.19
C LEU A 106 -8.63 15.74 5.33
N GLY A 107 -8.56 16.23 6.58
CA GLY A 107 -8.44 15.36 7.75
C GLY A 107 -9.62 14.40 7.91
N ALA A 108 -10.85 14.85 7.65
CA ALA A 108 -12.04 14.00 7.73
C ALA A 108 -12.04 12.89 6.66
N LEU A 109 -11.54 13.17 5.45
CA LEU A 109 -11.41 12.17 4.39
C LEU A 109 -10.34 11.12 4.71
N ALA A 110 -9.18 11.52 5.24
CA ALA A 110 -8.12 10.59 5.66
C ALA A 110 -8.54 9.71 6.85
N MET A 111 -9.33 10.25 7.78
CA MET A 111 -9.82 9.48 8.92
C MET A 111 -11.00 8.57 8.54
N GLY A 112 -11.83 9.02 7.60
CA GLY A 112 -12.92 8.24 7.02
C GLY A 112 -12.44 7.04 6.20
N SER A 113 -11.32 7.17 5.47
CA SER A 113 -10.71 6.07 4.73
C SER A 113 -10.16 4.97 5.64
N TRP A 114 -9.69 5.31 6.84
CA TRP A 114 -9.15 4.32 7.78
C TRP A 114 -10.24 3.62 8.62
N ILE A 115 -11.23 4.36 9.13
CA ILE A 115 -12.22 3.82 10.09
C ILE A 115 -13.52 3.35 9.38
N GLY A 116 -13.66 3.56 8.06
CA GLY A 116 -14.81 3.10 7.29
C GLY A 116 -16.15 3.73 7.70
N CYS A 117 -16.13 4.87 8.41
CA CYS A 117 -17.31 5.45 9.05
C CYS A 117 -17.37 6.98 8.89
N CYS A 118 -18.40 7.47 8.19
CA CYS A 118 -18.87 8.86 8.27
C CYS A 118 -19.64 9.07 9.59
N VAL A 119 -18.97 9.44 10.69
CA VAL A 119 -19.64 9.63 12.00
C VAL A 119 -19.16 10.92 12.71
N PRO A 120 -20.01 11.64 13.49
CA PRO A 120 -19.65 12.90 14.12
C PRO A 120 -18.69 12.74 15.29
N SER A 121 -17.53 13.41 15.23
CA SER A 121 -16.56 13.46 16.33
C SER A 121 -16.90 14.57 17.34
N TYR A 122 -17.14 14.23 18.60
CA TYR A 122 -17.17 15.17 19.72
C TYR A 122 -15.76 15.34 20.28
N TYR A 123 -15.07 16.46 19.99
CA TYR A 123 -13.82 17.03 20.57
C TYR A 123 -12.61 16.13 20.94
N HIS A 124 -12.81 14.90 21.38
CA HIS A 124 -11.91 13.75 21.23
C HIS A 124 -12.44 12.85 20.12
N ASN A 125 -11.59 12.44 19.19
CA ASN A 125 -12.02 11.49 18.16
C ASN A 125 -12.12 10.08 18.80
N MET A 126 -13.13 9.86 19.65
CA MET A 126 -13.31 8.65 20.47
C MET A 126 -13.26 7.38 19.62
N LEU A 127 -13.66 7.46 18.35
CA LEU A 127 -13.52 6.37 17.37
C LEU A 127 -12.07 6.14 16.95
N HIS A 128 -11.29 7.19 16.67
CA HIS A 128 -9.87 7.05 16.39
C HIS A 128 -9.10 6.53 17.62
N THR A 129 -9.41 7.06 18.80
CA THR A 129 -8.81 6.59 20.06
C THR A 129 -9.19 5.14 20.33
N THR A 130 -10.48 4.77 20.19
CA THR A 130 -10.95 3.38 20.36
C THR A 130 -10.36 2.45 19.30
N ASN A 131 -10.29 2.87 18.03
CA ASN A 131 -9.67 2.10 16.96
C ASN A 131 -8.18 1.87 17.23
N ASN A 132 -7.44 2.92 17.59
CA ASN A 132 -6.01 2.80 17.89
C ASN A 132 -5.76 1.99 19.16
N LEU A 133 -6.65 2.07 20.16
CA LEU A 133 -6.59 1.25 21.36
C LEU A 133 -6.90 -0.22 21.06
N MET A 134 -7.89 -0.51 20.19
CA MET A 134 -8.22 -1.85 19.71
C MET A 134 -7.07 -2.45 18.88
N VAL A 135 -6.49 -1.67 17.98
CA VAL A 135 -5.30 -2.07 17.20
C VAL A 135 -4.14 -2.37 18.15
N SER A 136 -3.84 -1.45 19.07
CA SER A 136 -2.82 -1.63 20.11
C SER A 136 -3.03 -2.91 20.94
N ALA A 137 -4.26 -3.15 21.42
CA ALA A 137 -4.60 -4.34 22.21
C ALA A 137 -4.58 -5.65 21.40
N SER A 138 -4.85 -5.60 20.10
CA SER A 138 -4.84 -6.77 19.21
C SER A 138 -3.47 -7.11 18.64
N THR A 139 -2.50 -6.20 18.65
CA THR A 139 -1.11 -6.45 18.25
C THR A 139 -0.45 -7.66 18.93
N PRO A 140 -0.48 -7.81 20.28
CA PRO A 140 0.12 -8.96 20.94
C PRO A 140 -0.56 -10.29 20.57
N LEU A 141 -1.86 -10.28 20.28
CA LEU A 141 -2.60 -11.45 19.78
C LEU A 141 -2.12 -11.83 18.38
N TYR A 142 -1.91 -10.86 17.49
CA TYR A 142 -1.36 -11.11 16.14
C TYR A 142 0.07 -11.66 16.20
N ILE A 143 0.94 -11.07 17.04
CA ILE A 143 2.31 -11.55 17.23
C ILE A 143 2.31 -13.00 17.76
N TYR A 144 1.45 -13.30 18.73
CA TYR A 144 1.28 -14.64 19.28
C TYR A 144 0.78 -15.65 18.22
N LEU A 145 -0.20 -15.27 17.40
CA LEU A 145 -0.71 -16.11 16.31
C LEU A 145 0.35 -16.34 15.23
N CYS A 146 1.09 -15.30 14.83
CA CYS A 146 2.21 -15.43 13.89
C CYS A 146 3.30 -16.36 14.44
N TYR A 147 3.68 -16.20 15.70
CA TYR A 147 4.64 -17.09 16.37
C TYR A 147 4.15 -18.54 16.38
N HIS A 148 2.89 -18.78 16.76
CA HIS A 148 2.32 -20.13 16.85
C HIS A 148 2.16 -20.80 15.48
N LEU A 149 1.72 -20.05 14.46
CA LEU A 149 1.61 -20.52 13.08
C LEU A 149 2.98 -20.89 12.48
N ILE A 150 4.03 -20.12 12.80
CA ILE A 150 5.39 -20.35 12.28
C ILE A 150 6.08 -21.50 13.02
N TYR A 151 6.01 -21.54 14.35
CA TYR A 151 6.80 -22.48 15.17
C TYR A 151 6.06 -23.75 15.57
N LYS A 152 4.74 -23.71 15.81
CA LYS A 152 4.01 -24.86 16.39
C LYS A 152 3.29 -25.70 15.35
N PHE A 153 2.71 -25.07 14.34
CA PHE A 153 1.88 -25.80 13.38
C PHE A 153 2.65 -26.48 12.25
N GLY A 154 3.97 -26.26 12.12
CA GLY A 154 4.85 -26.94 11.16
C GLY A 154 4.11 -27.28 9.86
N TYR A 155 3.52 -26.28 9.21
CA TYR A 155 2.40 -26.46 8.28
C TYR A 155 2.74 -27.44 7.15
N SER A 156 2.35 -28.70 7.34
CA SER A 156 2.54 -29.80 6.39
C SER A 156 1.58 -29.65 5.21
N THR A 157 1.87 -28.70 4.33
CA THR A 157 1.17 -28.53 3.04
C THR A 157 2.20 -28.23 1.94
N SER A 158 1.91 -28.69 0.72
CA SER A 158 2.70 -28.54 -0.52
C SER A 158 3.60 -27.28 -0.56
N MET A 159 4.87 -27.44 -0.99
CA MET A 159 5.86 -26.36 -1.11
C MET A 159 5.37 -25.12 -1.88
N TRP A 160 4.47 -25.29 -2.85
CA TRP A 160 3.90 -24.20 -3.64
C TRP A 160 2.86 -23.37 -2.87
N LEU A 161 2.04 -24.05 -2.05
CA LEU A 161 1.10 -23.41 -1.12
C LEU A 161 1.86 -22.73 0.03
N TYR A 162 2.96 -23.34 0.50
CA TYR A 162 3.87 -22.77 1.51
C TYR A 162 4.46 -21.43 1.05
N ARG A 163 5.06 -21.36 -0.15
CA ARG A 163 5.69 -20.12 -0.65
C ARG A 163 4.70 -18.97 -0.89
N SER A 164 3.50 -19.27 -1.40
CA SER A 164 2.48 -18.26 -1.68
C SER A 164 1.83 -17.73 -0.39
N LYS A 165 1.57 -18.60 0.60
CA LYS A 165 1.05 -18.19 1.90
C LYS A 165 2.05 -17.38 2.71
N GLN A 166 3.34 -17.75 2.68
CA GLN A 166 4.39 -17.03 3.41
C GLN A 166 4.58 -15.58 2.90
N GLN A 167 4.47 -15.36 1.58
CA GLN A 167 4.53 -14.00 1.01
C GLN A 167 3.41 -13.11 1.55
N ILE A 168 2.17 -13.59 1.57
CA ILE A 168 1.01 -12.84 2.08
C ILE A 168 1.16 -12.55 3.58
N VAL A 169 1.66 -13.53 4.35
CA VAL A 169 1.90 -13.36 5.80
C VAL A 169 2.98 -12.29 6.06
N ILE A 170 4.09 -12.31 5.30
CA ILE A 170 5.15 -11.29 5.45
C ILE A 170 4.63 -9.90 5.11
N GLN A 171 3.83 -9.75 4.04
CA GLN A 171 3.20 -8.47 3.69
C GLN A 171 2.31 -7.97 4.82
N ALA A 172 1.48 -8.84 5.40
CA ALA A 172 0.61 -8.51 6.51
C ALA A 172 1.40 -8.11 7.77
N ILE A 173 2.48 -8.81 8.11
CA ILE A 173 3.32 -8.49 9.27
C ILE A 173 3.95 -7.09 9.13
N ILE A 174 4.51 -6.77 7.96
CA ILE A 174 5.12 -5.46 7.70
C ILE A 174 4.08 -4.35 7.82
N LEU A 175 2.92 -4.54 7.18
CA LEU A 175 1.80 -3.61 7.24
C LEU A 175 1.33 -3.38 8.70
N CYS A 176 1.06 -4.47 9.42
CA CYS A 176 0.61 -4.42 10.82
C CYS A 176 1.64 -3.77 11.74
N PHE A 177 2.93 -3.97 11.50
CA PHE A 177 4.00 -3.34 12.28
C PHE A 177 3.91 -1.81 12.19
N PHE A 178 3.87 -1.25 10.98
CA PHE A 178 3.79 0.20 10.80
C PHE A 178 2.48 0.79 11.35
N HIS A 179 1.34 0.14 11.11
CA HIS A 179 0.06 0.56 11.67
C HIS A 179 0.05 0.53 13.21
N ALA A 180 0.62 -0.51 13.82
CA ALA A 180 0.69 -0.62 15.27
C ALA A 180 1.57 0.46 15.88
N VAL A 181 2.78 0.66 15.36
CA VAL A 181 3.70 1.72 15.83
C VAL A 181 3.01 3.08 15.74
N SER A 182 2.38 3.38 14.61
CA SER A 182 1.69 4.65 14.43
C SER A 182 0.53 4.82 15.44
N ALA A 183 -0.29 3.78 15.63
CA ALA A 183 -1.39 3.80 16.59
C ALA A 183 -0.90 4.04 18.03
N TYR A 184 0.18 3.38 18.47
CA TYR A 184 0.77 3.61 19.79
C TYR A 184 1.22 5.06 19.98
N ILE A 185 1.91 5.62 18.99
CA ILE A 185 2.41 6.99 19.06
C ILE A 185 1.22 7.97 19.09
N TYR A 186 0.21 7.81 18.23
CA TYR A 186 -0.96 8.71 18.24
C TYR A 186 -1.78 8.62 19.53
N VAL A 187 -1.92 7.43 20.13
CA VAL A 187 -2.55 7.29 21.45
C VAL A 187 -1.73 8.01 22.52
N TYR A 188 -0.40 7.89 22.48
CA TYR A 188 0.46 8.66 23.38
C TYR A 188 0.26 10.18 23.20
N MET A 189 0.26 10.67 21.96
CA MET A 189 0.06 12.09 21.66
C MET A 189 -1.29 12.62 22.14
N GLN A 190 -2.30 11.77 22.27
CA GLN A 190 -3.63 12.15 22.73
C GLN A 190 -3.68 12.48 24.22
N PHE A 191 -2.89 11.80 25.05
CA PHE A 191 -2.93 11.90 26.51
C PHE A 191 -1.73 12.62 27.11
N PHE A 192 -0.60 12.66 26.41
CA PHE A 192 0.67 13.20 26.91
C PHE A 192 1.24 14.29 26.00
N PRO A 193 1.87 15.33 26.58
CA PRO A 193 2.57 16.34 25.80
C PRO A 193 3.70 15.67 25.02
N SER A 194 3.70 15.87 23.71
CA SER A 194 4.57 15.15 22.80
C SER A 194 5.66 16.05 22.22
N PRO A 195 6.94 15.66 22.30
CA PRO A 195 8.01 16.42 21.69
C PRO A 195 7.95 16.34 20.16
N PRO A 196 8.48 17.33 19.41
CA PRO A 196 8.38 17.39 17.96
C PRO A 196 8.93 16.15 17.22
N TRP A 197 9.99 15.52 17.74
CA TRP A 197 10.58 14.32 17.14
C TRP A 197 9.62 13.14 17.17
N LEU A 198 8.81 13.00 18.24
CA LEU A 198 7.84 11.92 18.38
C LEU A 198 6.67 12.12 17.40
N ILE A 199 6.26 13.38 17.21
CA ILE A 199 5.26 13.75 16.19
C ILE A 199 5.76 13.37 14.80
N LEU A 200 7.01 13.68 14.48
CA LEU A 200 7.62 13.33 13.19
C LEU A 200 7.65 11.81 12.98
N ILE A 201 8.02 11.01 13.98
CA ILE A 201 8.01 9.55 13.88
C ILE A 201 6.58 9.03 13.66
N GLY A 202 5.59 9.60 14.36
CA GLY A 202 4.17 9.25 14.14
C GLY A 202 3.74 9.47 12.68
N GLN A 203 4.10 10.61 12.11
CA GLN A 203 3.80 10.93 10.71
C GLN A 203 4.57 10.04 9.73
N LEU A 204 5.85 9.77 9.98
CA LEU A 204 6.66 8.87 9.16
C LEU A 204 6.11 7.44 9.16
N THR A 205 5.79 6.90 10.34
CA THR A 205 5.27 5.53 10.47
C THR A 205 3.90 5.38 9.84
N TRP A 206 3.06 6.42 9.89
CA TRP A 206 1.79 6.48 9.17
C TRP A 206 1.97 6.56 7.65
N GLN A 207 2.91 7.39 7.17
CA GLN A 207 3.24 7.44 5.75
C GLN A 207 3.70 6.06 5.25
N TRP A 208 4.55 5.38 6.02
CA TRP A 208 5.05 4.06 5.70
C TRP A 208 4.02 2.94 5.86
N SER A 209 2.98 3.08 6.69
CA SER A 209 1.91 2.08 6.77
C SER A 209 1.12 1.99 5.46
N ASN A 210 0.94 3.12 4.77
CA ASN A 210 0.33 3.16 3.44
C ASN A 210 1.37 2.84 2.34
N GLY A 211 2.59 3.35 2.47
CA GLY A 211 3.67 3.16 1.50
C GLY A 211 4.23 1.73 1.42
N CYS A 212 4.24 0.97 2.51
CA CYS A 212 4.84 -0.37 2.50
C CYS A 212 4.11 -1.36 1.59
N VAL A 213 2.82 -1.12 1.31
CA VAL A 213 1.99 -1.97 0.44
C VAL A 213 2.51 -1.97 -1.00
N CYS A 214 2.96 -0.82 -1.53
CA CYS A 214 3.51 -0.76 -2.88
C CYS A 214 4.82 -1.56 -2.99
N PHE A 215 5.71 -1.42 -2.01
CA PHE A 215 6.94 -2.21 -1.96
C PHE A 215 6.65 -3.70 -1.82
N ALA A 216 5.65 -4.07 -1.01
CA ALA A 216 5.16 -5.44 -0.90
C ALA A 216 4.69 -5.98 -2.26
N TYR A 217 3.99 -5.20 -3.08
CA TYR A 217 3.59 -5.63 -4.43
C TYR A 217 4.78 -5.82 -5.37
N TRP A 218 5.77 -4.93 -5.33
CA TRP A 218 6.98 -5.03 -6.15
C TRP A 218 7.97 -6.11 -5.72
N THR A 219 7.97 -6.52 -4.44
CA THR A 219 8.95 -7.48 -3.93
C THR A 219 8.37 -8.88 -3.76
N LEU A 220 7.16 -8.96 -3.19
CA LEU A 220 6.57 -10.22 -2.72
C LEU A 220 5.43 -10.71 -3.64
N ASN A 221 4.72 -9.84 -4.35
CA ASN A 221 3.63 -10.24 -5.24
C ASN A 221 4.09 -10.39 -6.71
N ARG A 222 4.60 -11.58 -7.04
CA ARG A 222 5.13 -11.87 -8.38
C ARG A 222 4.10 -11.64 -9.49
N THR A 223 2.84 -11.98 -9.27
CA THR A 223 1.78 -11.86 -10.30
C THR A 223 1.54 -10.39 -10.68
N ILE A 224 1.37 -9.52 -9.69
CA ILE A 224 1.13 -8.09 -9.91
C ILE A 224 2.38 -7.43 -10.49
N ARG A 225 3.55 -7.70 -9.90
CA ARG A 225 4.83 -7.17 -10.39
C ARG A 225 5.08 -7.54 -11.84
N ASN A 226 4.95 -8.81 -12.19
CA ASN A 226 5.20 -9.30 -13.53
C ASN A 226 4.24 -8.66 -14.53
N SER A 227 2.95 -8.57 -14.18
CA SER A 227 1.95 -7.89 -15.01
C SER A 227 2.24 -6.38 -15.15
N ALA A 228 2.75 -5.73 -14.10
CA ALA A 228 3.14 -4.33 -14.13
C ALA A 228 4.35 -4.10 -15.03
N ILE A 229 5.37 -4.98 -14.97
CA ILE A 229 6.54 -4.95 -15.85
C ILE A 229 6.13 -5.11 -17.31
N LEU A 230 5.24 -6.08 -17.61
CA LEU A 230 4.70 -6.29 -18.96
C LEU A 230 3.95 -5.06 -19.50
N MET A 231 3.24 -4.35 -18.62
CA MET A 231 2.50 -3.15 -18.98
C MET A 231 3.41 -1.92 -19.16
N MET A 232 4.45 -1.77 -18.32
CA MET A 232 5.31 -0.58 -18.32
C MET A 232 6.38 -0.59 -19.41
N PHE A 233 6.88 -1.78 -19.80
CA PHE A 233 8.06 -1.89 -20.67
C PHE A 233 7.76 -2.65 -21.96
N SER A 234 8.33 -2.15 -23.08
CA SER A 234 8.27 -2.84 -24.37
C SER A 234 9.03 -4.17 -24.32
N LYS A 235 8.73 -5.08 -25.27
CA LYS A 235 9.37 -6.39 -25.37
C LYS A 235 10.90 -6.28 -25.48
N GLU A 236 11.39 -5.35 -26.30
CA GLU A 236 12.82 -5.11 -26.51
C GLU A 236 13.53 -4.68 -25.23
N THR A 237 12.93 -3.74 -24.47
CA THR A 237 13.46 -3.33 -23.18
C THR A 237 13.46 -4.48 -22.19
N ARG A 238 12.39 -5.29 -22.16
CA ARG A 238 12.31 -6.44 -21.25
C ARG A 238 13.36 -7.49 -21.56
N GLN A 239 13.60 -7.78 -22.83
CA GLN A 239 14.65 -8.70 -23.27
C GLN A 239 16.05 -8.17 -22.95
N LYS A 240 16.32 -6.88 -23.21
CA LYS A 240 17.63 -6.25 -22.95
C LYS A 240 18.03 -6.26 -21.47
N TYR A 241 17.06 -6.06 -20.58
CA TYR A 241 17.30 -6.00 -19.13
C TYR A 241 17.00 -7.31 -18.39
N GLY A 242 16.67 -8.40 -19.10
CA GLY A 242 16.34 -9.69 -18.47
C GLY A 242 15.10 -9.63 -17.58
N LEU A 243 14.13 -8.77 -17.90
CA LEU A 243 12.88 -8.61 -17.18
C LEU A 243 11.90 -9.75 -17.55
N HIS A 244 10.81 -9.88 -16.79
CA HIS A 244 9.81 -10.92 -17.02
C HIS A 244 9.20 -10.84 -18.43
N MET A 245 9.18 -11.98 -19.12
CA MET A 245 8.60 -12.17 -20.46
C MET A 245 7.23 -12.85 -20.34
N GLY A 246 6.30 -12.48 -21.22
CA GLY A 246 4.99 -13.11 -21.27
C GLY A 246 5.08 -14.55 -21.80
N ILE A 247 4.10 -15.39 -21.47
CA ILE A 247 4.07 -16.80 -21.88
C ILE A 247 4.15 -16.93 -23.41
N ASP A 248 3.38 -16.13 -24.15
CA ASP A 248 3.40 -16.15 -25.62
C ASP A 248 4.76 -15.73 -26.20
N GLU A 249 5.46 -14.83 -25.51
CA GLU A 249 6.77 -14.36 -25.93
C GLU A 249 7.87 -15.39 -25.63
N GLN A 250 7.74 -16.14 -24.53
CA GLN A 250 8.62 -17.27 -24.22
C GLN A 250 8.44 -18.39 -25.25
N ILE A 251 7.20 -18.73 -25.60
CA ILE A 251 6.89 -19.72 -26.64
C ILE A 251 7.45 -19.26 -28.00
N ALA A 252 7.32 -17.98 -28.34
CA ALA A 252 7.89 -17.44 -29.57
C ALA A 252 9.42 -17.49 -29.60
N ALA A 253 10.08 -17.23 -28.46
CA ALA A 253 11.53 -17.31 -28.34
C ALA A 253 12.04 -18.76 -28.45
N GLU A 254 11.42 -19.71 -27.75
CA GLU A 254 11.74 -21.14 -27.85
C GLU A 254 11.52 -21.68 -29.27
N ARG A 255 10.49 -21.19 -29.98
CA ARG A 255 10.24 -21.57 -31.37
C ARG A 255 11.29 -21.03 -32.34
N GLN A 256 11.82 -19.84 -32.09
CA GLN A 256 12.92 -19.26 -32.89
C GLN A 256 14.23 -20.02 -32.64
N GLU A 257 14.58 -20.31 -31.39
CA GLU A 257 15.75 -21.15 -31.06
C GLU A 257 15.62 -22.57 -31.63
N GLY A 258 14.42 -23.15 -31.59
CA GLY A 258 14.13 -24.45 -32.21
C GLY A 258 14.21 -24.44 -33.75
N THR A 259 14.13 -23.28 -34.39
CA THR A 259 14.27 -23.14 -35.86
C THR A 259 15.72 -22.89 -36.26
N GLU A 260 16.50 -22.17 -35.45
CA GLU A 260 17.93 -21.94 -35.69
C GLU A 260 18.81 -23.14 -35.32
N SER A 261 18.37 -23.97 -34.35
CA SER A 261 19.11 -25.17 -33.90
C SER A 261 18.88 -26.41 -34.75
N VAL A 262 17.99 -26.37 -35.75
CA VAL A 262 17.85 -27.44 -36.75
C VAL A 262 18.75 -27.09 -37.93
N PRO A 263 19.96 -27.67 -38.06
CA PRO A 263 20.70 -27.56 -39.30
C PRO A 263 19.82 -28.16 -40.42
N ASN A 264 19.81 -27.51 -41.58
CA ASN A 264 19.06 -27.89 -42.77
C ASN A 264 19.31 -29.38 -43.12
N VAL A 265 18.51 -30.31 -42.59
CA VAL A 265 18.53 -31.71 -43.01
C VAL A 265 17.63 -31.81 -44.23
N SER A 266 18.26 -32.08 -45.38
CA SER A 266 17.60 -32.39 -46.64
C SER A 266 16.53 -33.47 -46.47
N PRO A 267 15.45 -33.49 -47.28
CA PRO A 267 14.34 -34.40 -47.08
C PRO A 267 14.77 -35.84 -47.42
N GLY A 268 15.09 -36.61 -46.40
CA GLY A 268 15.43 -38.01 -46.52
C GLY A 268 15.32 -38.72 -45.17
N ALA A 269 14.56 -39.82 -45.16
CA ALA A 269 14.38 -40.78 -44.07
C ALA A 269 13.31 -40.45 -43.00
N ALA A 270 12.12 -40.94 -43.35
CA ALA A 270 11.05 -41.47 -42.52
C ALA A 270 11.41 -41.94 -41.09
N ASN A 271 10.41 -41.78 -40.21
CA ASN A 271 10.07 -42.60 -39.05
C ASN A 271 11.07 -42.61 -37.87
N SER A 272 10.77 -41.80 -36.85
CA SER A 272 10.78 -42.32 -35.47
C SER A 272 9.92 -41.43 -34.56
N ALA A 273 8.69 -41.89 -34.29
CA ALA A 273 7.90 -41.38 -33.18
C ALA A 273 8.64 -41.69 -31.87
N LYS A 274 9.05 -40.67 -31.11
CA LYS A 274 9.54 -40.84 -29.73
C LYS A 274 8.36 -40.78 -28.78
N VAL A 275 7.93 -41.97 -28.37
CA VAL A 275 7.01 -42.26 -27.27
C VAL A 275 7.68 -41.85 -25.93
N ALA A 276 6.90 -41.30 -25.00
CA ALA A 276 7.36 -40.85 -23.69
C ALA A 276 7.85 -42.02 -22.81
N PRO A 277 8.90 -41.84 -21.98
CA PRO A 277 9.45 -42.90 -21.15
C PRO A 277 8.80 -42.88 -19.76
N PHE A 278 7.67 -43.56 -19.62
CA PHE A 278 7.13 -43.93 -18.30
C PHE A 278 6.23 -45.15 -18.48
N MET A 279 6.82 -46.33 -18.68
CA MET A 279 6.27 -47.67 -18.36
C MET A 279 7.20 -48.74 -18.95
N ALA A 280 8.21 -49.13 -18.17
CA ALA A 280 9.10 -50.30 -18.29
C ALA A 280 10.10 -50.14 -17.12
N GLU A 281 10.22 -50.97 -16.09
CA GLU A 281 9.87 -52.36 -15.79
C GLU A 281 9.81 -52.54 -14.26
N TRP A 282 9.16 -53.63 -13.82
CA TRP A 282 9.01 -54.20 -12.46
C TRP A 282 7.89 -53.64 -11.58
#